data_AF-A0A1F8LC83-F1
#
_entry.id   AF-A0A1F8LC83-F1
#
_cell.length_a   1.000
_cell.length_b   1.000
_cell.length_c   1.000
_cell.angle_alpha   90.00
_cell.angle_beta   90.00
_cell.angle_gamma   90.00
#
_symmetry.space_group_name_H-M   'P 1'
#
loop_
_entity.id
_entity.type
_entity.pdbx_description
1 polymer ?
#
loop_
_entity_poly.entity_id
_entity_poly.type
_entity_poly.pdbx_seq_one_letter_code
_entity_poly.pdbx_strand_id
1 'polypeptide(L)'
;MARKNGKEMETGVLAQAESEPAGPGDGPTAVPIAEAAEETVGEGESPGRPESITLERGGAEQVTADTVRITMGAAGMVEAKEVSVVQGAVGMVRAEDVSITQGGVGMVAAEEVEIRQGGAQWILAREEVSIEQGGAMWITAGHVEMKPGSGAVFVIAPRVEGEIRALFDWRGALAFGAAFGMVAGIVRSARRRR
;
A
#
# COMPACT_ATOMS: atom_id res chain seq x y z
N MET A 1 8.95 23.00 -68.19
CA MET A 1 8.77 22.28 -66.91
C MET A 1 7.56 22.89 -66.21
N ALA A 2 6.48 22.25 -65.81
CA ALA A 2 6.03 20.86 -65.83
C ALA A 2 4.48 20.85 -66.00
N ARG A 3 3.97 19.91 -66.81
CA ARG A 3 2.58 19.42 -66.93
C ARG A 3 2.28 18.47 -65.73
N LYS A 4 1.10 17.98 -65.37
CA LYS A 4 -0.33 17.97 -65.79
C LYS A 4 -1.09 17.22 -64.66
N ASN A 5 -2.41 17.47 -64.53
CA ASN A 5 -3.50 16.52 -64.20
C ASN A 5 -3.44 15.69 -62.88
N GLY A 6 -4.50 15.45 -62.10
CA GLY A 6 -5.93 15.45 -62.38
C GLY A 6 -6.46 14.03 -62.68
N LYS A 7 -7.37 13.53 -61.81
CA LYS A 7 -8.42 12.50 -62.00
C LYS A 7 -8.20 11.03 -61.52
N GLU A 8 -9.22 10.56 -60.76
CA GLU A 8 -9.81 9.19 -60.56
C GLU A 8 -8.98 8.16 -59.77
N MET A 9 -9.43 7.68 -58.59
CA MET A 9 -10.49 6.69 -58.31
C MET A 9 -10.31 5.39 -59.12
N GLU A 10 -9.80 4.32 -58.49
CA GLU A 10 -10.46 3.01 -58.48
C GLU A 10 -9.72 1.96 -57.63
N THR A 11 -10.55 1.16 -56.98
CA THR A 11 -10.41 -0.11 -56.26
C THR A 11 -9.77 -1.25 -57.09
N GLY A 12 -9.09 -2.18 -56.41
CA GLY A 12 -8.68 -3.50 -56.91
C GLY A 12 -7.33 -3.92 -56.30
N VAL A 13 -7.25 -4.78 -55.29
CA VAL A 13 -7.37 -6.26 -55.28
C VAL A 13 -6.26 -6.96 -56.07
N LEU A 14 -5.69 -8.00 -55.42
CA LEU A 14 -4.62 -8.96 -55.81
C LEU A 14 -3.18 -8.49 -55.46
N ALA A 15 -2.28 -9.24 -54.82
CA ALA A 15 -2.14 -10.67 -54.47
C ALA A 15 -1.19 -10.76 -53.23
N GLN A 16 -1.37 -11.56 -52.18
CA GLN A 16 -1.54 -13.01 -52.01
C GLN A 16 -0.30 -13.86 -52.34
N ALA A 17 0.31 -14.40 -51.27
CA ALA A 17 1.04 -15.68 -51.12
C ALA A 17 1.71 -15.61 -49.72
N GLU A 18 1.65 -16.54 -48.78
CA GLU A 18 1.20 -17.93 -48.66
C GLU A 18 1.51 -18.25 -47.18
N SER A 19 0.61 -18.63 -46.27
CA SER A 19 0.13 -19.99 -46.00
C SER A 19 -0.57 -19.99 -44.62
N GLU A 20 -1.80 -20.50 -44.58
CA GLU A 20 -2.56 -20.94 -43.39
C GLU A 20 -2.23 -22.43 -43.11
N PRO A 21 -2.80 -23.13 -42.11
CA PRO A 21 -3.34 -22.75 -40.79
C PRO A 21 -2.84 -23.72 -39.66
N ALA A 22 -3.16 -23.48 -38.38
CA ALA A 22 -3.57 -24.53 -37.41
C ALA A 22 -3.68 -24.00 -35.97
N GLY A 23 -4.91 -23.98 -35.46
CA GLY A 23 -5.41 -24.53 -34.19
C GLY A 23 -4.66 -24.37 -32.84
N PRO A 24 -5.41 -24.29 -31.72
CA PRO A 24 -4.89 -23.99 -30.39
C PRO A 24 -4.25 -25.22 -29.74
N GLY A 25 -3.17 -25.03 -28.99
CA GLY A 25 -2.49 -26.12 -28.29
C GLY A 25 -1.69 -25.63 -27.10
N ASP A 26 -2.04 -26.17 -25.94
CA ASP A 26 -1.23 -26.42 -24.75
C ASP A 26 0.19 -25.83 -24.72
N GLY A 27 0.48 -25.08 -23.64
CA GLY A 27 1.85 -24.94 -23.17
C GLY A 27 2.49 -26.31 -22.95
N PRO A 28 3.82 -26.43 -23.01
CA PRO A 28 4.42 -27.02 -21.81
C PRO A 28 5.89 -26.61 -21.54
N THR A 29 6.25 -26.87 -20.30
CA THR A 29 7.56 -27.35 -19.81
C THR A 29 8.73 -26.38 -19.60
N ALA A 30 9.09 -26.29 -18.32
CA ALA A 30 10.45 -26.21 -17.76
C ALA A 30 11.46 -27.09 -18.53
N VAL A 31 12.79 -26.94 -18.45
CA VAL A 31 13.69 -27.00 -17.27
C VAL A 31 15.12 -26.46 -17.70
N PRO A 32 16.25 -26.72 -16.99
CA PRO A 32 17.04 -25.87 -16.06
C PRO A 32 18.45 -25.44 -16.59
N ILE A 33 19.22 -24.72 -15.77
CA ILE A 33 20.69 -24.89 -15.57
C ILE A 33 21.11 -24.14 -14.27
N ALA A 34 21.38 -24.86 -13.17
CA ALA A 34 22.70 -25.33 -12.67
C ALA A 34 23.55 -24.18 -12.05
N GLU A 35 23.60 -23.98 -10.72
CA GLU A 35 24.29 -24.74 -9.65
C GLU A 35 25.78 -24.35 -9.46
N ALA A 36 26.13 -24.01 -8.20
CA ALA A 36 27.41 -24.09 -7.47
C ALA A 36 27.69 -22.78 -6.67
N ALA A 37 27.28 -22.70 -5.39
CA ALA A 37 28.04 -23.05 -4.16
C ALA A 37 28.70 -21.78 -3.57
N GLU A 38 28.56 -21.43 -2.28
CA GLU A 38 28.63 -22.29 -1.09
C GLU A 38 27.62 -21.94 0.03
N GLU A 39 27.18 -23.01 0.69
CA GLU A 39 26.50 -23.09 1.98
C GLU A 39 27.39 -22.60 3.14
N THR A 40 26.75 -22.17 4.24
CA THR A 40 26.87 -22.96 5.47
C THR A 40 25.48 -23.21 6.04
N VAL A 41 25.15 -24.50 6.12
CA VAL A 41 23.96 -25.11 6.72
C VAL A 41 24.12 -25.21 8.23
N GLY A 42 22.99 -25.12 8.92
CA GLY A 42 22.76 -25.57 10.28
C GLY A 42 21.24 -25.68 10.49
N GLU A 43 20.54 -26.57 9.77
CA GLU A 43 20.24 -27.97 10.12
C GLU A 43 18.90 -28.09 10.88
N GLY A 44 17.92 -28.73 10.23
CA GLY A 44 16.82 -29.46 10.89
C GLY A 44 15.54 -28.68 11.27
N GLU A 45 14.45 -29.07 10.61
CA GLU A 45 13.20 -29.53 11.25
C GLU A 45 11.90 -28.70 11.07
N SER A 46 10.90 -29.41 10.52
CA SER A 46 9.47 -29.08 10.29
C SER A 46 9.07 -28.11 9.17
N PRO A 47 7.94 -28.37 8.46
CA PRO A 47 7.20 -27.35 7.72
C PRO A 47 6.50 -26.44 8.74
N GLY A 48 7.31 -25.74 9.53
CA GLY A 48 6.90 -24.75 10.50
C GLY A 48 6.85 -23.39 9.83
N ARG A 49 5.92 -22.55 10.30
CA ARG A 49 5.87 -21.13 9.96
C ARG A 49 7.29 -20.54 10.11
N PRO A 50 7.79 -19.77 9.12
CA PRO A 50 9.10 -19.15 9.24
C PRO A 50 9.12 -18.21 10.44
N GLU A 51 10.19 -18.28 11.23
CA GLU A 51 10.37 -17.48 12.44
C GLU A 51 10.43 -15.98 12.13
N SER A 52 11.15 -15.59 11.07
CA SER A 52 11.24 -14.19 10.66
C SER A 52 11.25 -14.03 9.13
N ILE A 53 10.57 -12.99 8.64
CA ILE A 53 10.59 -12.58 7.24
C ILE A 53 10.99 -11.10 7.17
N THR A 54 11.98 -10.80 6.36
CA THR A 54 12.34 -9.41 6.00
C THR A 54 12.03 -9.17 4.53
N LEU A 55 11.18 -8.18 4.25
CA LEU A 55 10.90 -7.68 2.91
C LEU A 55 11.68 -6.38 2.69
N GLU A 56 12.67 -6.41 1.80
CA GLU A 56 13.37 -5.22 1.34
C GLU A 56 13.03 -4.93 -0.12
N ARG A 57 12.51 -3.72 -0.40
CA ARG A 57 12.30 -3.23 -1.78
C ARG A 57 11.53 -4.21 -2.68
N GLY A 58 10.42 -4.72 -2.16
CA GLY A 58 9.58 -5.71 -2.83
C GLY A 58 8.11 -5.63 -2.44
N GLY A 59 7.28 -6.45 -3.09
CA GLY A 59 5.86 -6.59 -2.83
C GLY A 59 5.51 -8.03 -2.49
N ALA A 60 4.76 -8.26 -1.41
CA ALA A 60 4.16 -9.57 -1.13
C ALA A 60 2.65 -9.45 -1.00
N GLU A 61 1.90 -10.42 -1.52
CA GLU A 61 0.45 -10.39 -1.36
C GLU A 61 0.04 -10.84 0.06
N GLN A 62 0.65 -11.92 0.56
CA GLN A 62 0.41 -12.44 1.90
C GLN A 62 1.74 -12.84 2.55
N VAL A 63 1.94 -12.42 3.80
CA VAL A 63 3.13 -12.73 4.60
C VAL A 63 2.70 -13.28 5.95
N THR A 64 3.22 -14.45 6.32
CA THR A 64 2.97 -15.06 7.63
C THR A 64 4.28 -15.55 8.24
N ALA A 65 4.63 -15.03 9.41
CA ALA A 65 5.83 -15.39 10.18
C ALA A 65 5.60 -15.06 11.66
N ASP A 66 6.53 -15.39 12.56
CA ASP A 66 6.42 -14.86 13.92
C ASP A 66 6.84 -13.38 13.97
N THR A 67 7.87 -12.99 13.22
CA THR A 67 8.31 -11.59 13.08
C THR A 67 8.35 -11.18 11.61
N VAL A 68 7.75 -10.04 11.28
CA VAL A 68 7.77 -9.48 9.92
C VAL A 68 8.33 -8.07 9.93
N ARG A 69 9.39 -7.85 9.15
CA ARG A 69 9.96 -6.52 8.90
C ARG A 69 9.78 -6.14 7.44
N ILE A 70 9.14 -5.01 7.18
CA ILE A 70 8.95 -4.47 5.83
C ILE A 70 9.69 -3.14 5.75
N THR A 71 10.68 -3.06 4.86
CA THR A 71 11.49 -1.86 4.65
C THR A 71 11.42 -1.45 3.18
N MET A 72 10.96 -0.22 2.90
CA MET A 72 10.82 0.29 1.52
C MET A 72 10.02 -0.67 0.61
N GLY A 73 9.03 -1.36 1.18
CA GLY A 73 8.26 -2.41 0.51
C GLY A 73 6.76 -2.26 0.71
N ALA A 74 6.01 -3.15 0.06
CA ALA A 74 4.57 -3.22 0.20
C ALA A 74 4.11 -4.65 0.53
N ALA A 75 3.08 -4.77 1.37
CA ALA A 75 2.42 -6.05 1.59
C ALA A 75 0.89 -5.91 1.52
N GLY A 76 0.21 -6.92 0.97
CA GLY A 76 -1.25 -6.96 0.97
C GLY A 76 -1.77 -7.26 2.38
N MET A 77 -1.44 -8.44 2.89
CA MET A 77 -1.82 -8.91 4.21
C MET A 77 -0.60 -9.44 4.96
N VAL A 78 -0.45 -9.04 6.22
CA VAL A 78 0.60 -9.52 7.11
C VAL A 78 -0.05 -10.08 8.37
N GLU A 79 0.32 -11.30 8.72
CA GLU A 79 -0.05 -11.94 9.98
C GLU A 79 1.22 -12.39 10.70
N ALA A 80 1.48 -11.81 11.87
CA ALA A 80 2.65 -12.14 12.68
C ALA A 80 2.41 -11.89 14.16
N LYS A 81 3.39 -12.13 15.03
CA LYS A 81 3.33 -11.63 16.41
C LYS A 81 3.84 -10.20 16.46
N GLU A 82 4.97 -9.94 15.81
CA GLU A 82 5.56 -8.62 15.72
C GLU A 82 5.66 -8.16 14.26
N VAL A 83 5.18 -6.95 13.97
CA VAL A 83 5.28 -6.33 12.65
C VAL A 83 5.93 -4.95 12.73
N SER A 84 7.00 -4.76 11.98
CA SER A 84 7.70 -3.47 11.83
C SER A 84 7.64 -3.01 10.38
N VAL A 85 6.94 -1.91 10.12
CA VAL A 85 6.84 -1.28 8.80
C VAL A 85 7.67 0.00 8.80
N VAL A 86 8.72 0.05 7.99
CA VAL A 86 9.61 1.21 7.84
C VAL A 86 9.60 1.69 6.40
N GLN A 87 9.15 2.92 6.15
CA GLN A 87 9.08 3.49 4.79
C GLN A 87 8.31 2.57 3.81
N GLY A 88 7.26 1.92 4.30
CA GLY A 88 6.50 0.92 3.55
C GLY A 88 5.00 1.13 3.63
N ALA A 89 4.26 0.31 2.88
CA ALA A 89 2.81 0.32 2.86
C ALA A 89 2.24 -1.09 3.07
N VAL A 90 1.30 -1.25 4.00
CA VAL A 90 0.62 -2.54 4.20
C VAL A 90 -0.88 -2.37 4.09
N GLY A 91 -1.57 -3.27 3.37
CA GLY A 91 -3.02 -3.25 3.28
C GLY A 91 -3.68 -3.57 4.62
N MET A 92 -3.39 -4.76 5.16
CA MET A 92 -3.92 -5.23 6.43
C MET A 92 -2.83 -5.89 7.27
N VAL A 93 -2.77 -5.53 8.55
CA VAL A 93 -1.88 -6.13 9.54
C VAL A 93 -2.72 -6.74 10.65
N ARG A 94 -2.43 -7.99 11.00
CA ARG A 94 -2.88 -8.65 12.23
C ARG A 94 -1.64 -9.06 13.00
N ALA A 95 -1.44 -8.50 14.20
CA ALA A 95 -0.32 -8.87 15.04
C ALA A 95 -0.62 -8.74 16.52
N GLU A 96 0.35 -9.03 17.38
CA GLU A 96 0.32 -8.66 18.79
C GLU A 96 0.85 -7.23 18.91
N ASP A 97 2.03 -6.98 18.34
CA ASP A 97 2.71 -5.70 18.32
C ASP A 97 2.89 -5.17 16.89
N VAL A 98 2.52 -3.90 16.66
CA VAL A 98 2.69 -3.25 15.37
C VAL A 98 3.41 -1.90 15.53
N SER A 99 4.56 -1.76 14.88
CA SER A 99 5.28 -0.49 14.75
C SER A 99 5.28 0.01 13.30
N ILE A 100 4.84 1.26 13.11
CA ILE A 100 4.79 1.92 11.81
C ILE A 100 5.68 3.14 11.86
N THR A 101 6.78 3.14 11.11
CA THR A 101 7.72 4.26 11.01
C THR A 101 7.78 4.79 9.59
N GLN A 102 7.44 6.06 9.36
CA GLN A 102 7.47 6.66 8.01
C GLN A 102 6.66 5.87 6.97
N GLY A 103 5.59 5.20 7.40
CA GLY A 103 4.83 4.26 6.57
C GLY A 103 3.32 4.46 6.68
N GLY A 104 2.58 3.66 5.93
CA GLY A 104 1.12 3.69 5.89
C GLY A 104 0.51 2.30 5.99
N VAL A 105 -0.51 2.13 6.83
CA VAL A 105 -1.27 0.86 6.91
C VAL A 105 -2.76 1.09 6.67
N GLY A 106 -3.41 0.25 5.87
CA GLY A 106 -4.87 0.36 5.66
C GLY A 106 -5.63 0.01 6.93
N MET A 107 -5.46 -1.21 7.42
CA MET A 107 -6.11 -1.71 8.63
C MET A 107 -5.10 -2.40 9.54
N VAL A 108 -5.14 -2.06 10.83
CA VAL A 108 -4.32 -2.67 11.88
C VAL A 108 -5.26 -3.29 12.91
N ALA A 109 -5.07 -4.58 13.19
CA ALA A 109 -5.65 -5.27 14.32
C ALA A 109 -4.51 -5.80 15.20
N ALA A 110 -4.32 -5.22 16.38
CA ALA A 110 -3.23 -5.58 17.27
C ALA A 110 -3.57 -5.51 18.76
N GLU A 111 -2.67 -5.94 19.62
CA GLU A 111 -2.77 -5.63 21.06
C GLU A 111 -2.24 -4.23 21.31
N GLU A 112 -1.05 -3.93 20.79
CA GLU A 112 -0.38 -2.64 20.86
C GLU A 112 -0.05 -2.10 19.47
N VAL A 113 -0.25 -0.80 19.27
CA VAL A 113 0.07 -0.11 18.01
C VAL A 113 0.87 1.15 18.29
N GLU A 114 2.05 1.23 17.68
CA GLU A 114 2.90 2.41 17.73
C GLU A 114 3.09 3.00 16.32
N ILE A 115 2.79 4.29 16.19
CA ILE A 115 2.94 5.02 14.92
C ILE A 115 3.91 6.16 15.13
N ARG A 116 5.00 6.19 14.36
CA ARG A 116 5.99 7.27 14.31
C ARG A 116 6.08 7.83 12.90
N GLN A 117 5.73 9.10 12.70
CA GLN A 117 5.83 9.76 11.37
C GLN A 117 5.06 9.01 10.27
N GLY A 118 3.93 8.39 10.59
CA GLY A 118 3.18 7.53 9.67
C GLY A 118 1.68 7.63 9.89
N GLY A 119 0.93 6.66 9.38
CA GLY A 119 -0.49 6.61 9.68
C GLY A 119 -1.18 5.30 9.33
N ALA A 120 -2.39 5.13 9.86
CA ALA A 120 -3.25 4.01 9.53
C ALA A 120 -4.70 4.45 9.28
N GLN A 121 -5.44 3.86 8.34
CA GLN A 121 -6.85 4.25 8.20
C GLN A 121 -7.68 3.72 9.37
N TRP A 122 -7.58 2.43 9.68
CA TRP A 122 -8.36 1.79 10.73
C TRP A 122 -7.44 1.11 11.73
N ILE A 123 -7.56 1.49 13.00
CA ILE A 123 -6.82 0.88 14.11
C ILE A 123 -7.81 0.23 15.06
N LEU A 124 -7.66 -1.06 15.26
CA LEU A 124 -8.30 -1.84 16.31
C LEU A 124 -7.18 -2.38 17.20
N ALA A 125 -6.89 -1.67 18.29
CA ALA A 125 -5.97 -2.15 19.31
C ALA A 125 -6.75 -2.69 20.50
N ARG A 126 -6.23 -3.72 21.17
CA ARG A 126 -6.86 -4.24 22.39
C ARG A 126 -6.45 -3.41 23.60
N GLU A 127 -5.18 -3.05 23.70
CA GLU A 127 -4.59 -2.43 24.88
C GLU A 127 -4.27 -0.97 24.61
N GLU A 128 -3.29 -0.68 23.75
CA GLU A 128 -2.74 0.67 23.59
C GLU A 128 -2.52 1.07 22.14
N VAL A 129 -2.71 2.37 21.87
CA VAL A 129 -2.29 3.03 20.63
C VAL A 129 -1.50 4.28 20.99
N SER A 130 -0.20 4.32 20.66
CA SER A 130 0.63 5.53 20.77
C SER A 130 0.94 6.09 19.39
N ILE A 131 0.64 7.38 19.19
CA ILE A 131 0.88 8.08 17.91
C ILE A 131 1.80 9.26 18.14
N GLU A 132 2.91 9.28 17.39
CA GLU A 132 3.90 10.35 17.33
C GLU A 132 4.04 10.89 15.90
N GLN A 133 3.67 12.16 15.70
CA GLN A 133 3.78 12.83 14.40
C GLN A 133 3.06 12.07 13.28
N GLY A 134 1.88 11.53 13.55
CA GLY A 134 1.15 10.66 12.63
C GLY A 134 -0.35 10.75 12.78
N GLY A 135 -1.09 9.80 12.22
CA GLY A 135 -2.53 9.81 12.47
C GLY A 135 -3.30 8.63 11.95
N ALA A 136 -4.58 8.59 12.34
CA ALA A 136 -5.50 7.58 11.87
C ALA A 136 -6.91 8.09 11.60
N MET A 137 -7.64 7.45 10.69
CA MET A 137 -9.04 7.84 10.46
C MET A 137 -9.93 7.36 11.60
N TRP A 138 -9.80 6.10 11.99
CA TRP A 138 -10.59 5.48 13.04
C TRP A 138 -9.70 4.74 14.01
N ILE A 139 -9.84 5.02 15.30
CA ILE A 139 -9.12 4.34 16.38
C ILE A 139 -10.14 3.74 17.33
N THR A 140 -10.01 2.44 17.61
CA THR A 140 -10.67 1.77 18.73
C THR A 140 -9.60 1.10 19.57
N ALA A 141 -9.46 1.48 20.83
CA ALA A 141 -8.41 0.98 21.73
C ALA A 141 -8.82 1.06 23.21
N GLY A 142 -8.15 0.31 24.08
CA GLY A 142 -8.30 0.45 25.54
C GLY A 142 -7.72 1.77 26.05
N HIS A 143 -6.58 2.17 25.49
CA HIS A 143 -5.87 3.39 25.79
C HIS A 143 -5.34 4.01 24.50
N VAL A 144 -5.42 5.34 24.39
CA VAL A 144 -4.84 6.09 23.26
C VAL A 144 -3.96 7.19 23.80
N GLU A 145 -2.68 7.15 23.45
CA GLU A 145 -1.72 8.21 23.70
C GLU A 145 -1.45 9.00 22.41
N MET A 146 -1.63 10.31 22.45
CA MET A 146 -1.38 11.18 21.30
C MET A 146 -0.33 12.23 21.63
N LYS A 147 0.83 12.14 20.98
CA LYS A 147 1.91 13.12 21.09
C LYS A 147 1.67 14.34 20.17
N PRO A 148 2.42 15.45 20.34
CA PRO A 148 2.28 16.62 19.48
C PRO A 148 2.49 16.31 17.99
N GLY A 149 1.64 16.88 17.13
CA GLY A 149 1.66 16.62 15.69
C GLY A 149 0.92 15.34 15.29
N SER A 150 0.26 14.67 16.23
CA SER A 150 -0.58 13.50 15.97
C SER A 150 -2.06 13.87 15.87
N GLY A 151 -2.87 13.06 15.18
CA GLY A 151 -4.32 13.25 15.18
C GLY A 151 -5.12 12.10 14.63
N ALA A 152 -6.41 12.12 14.94
CA ALA A 152 -7.36 11.13 14.48
C ALA A 152 -8.73 11.76 14.19
N VAL A 153 -9.50 11.16 13.27
CA VAL A 153 -10.84 11.67 12.96
C VAL A 153 -11.86 11.13 13.96
N PHE A 154 -11.84 9.83 14.23
CA PHE A 154 -12.70 9.17 15.21
C PHE A 154 -11.86 8.35 16.17
N VAL A 155 -12.12 8.52 17.47
CA VAL A 155 -11.46 7.77 18.54
C VAL A 155 -12.53 7.23 19.49
N ILE A 156 -12.49 5.93 19.73
CA ILE A 156 -13.30 5.22 20.71
C ILE A 156 -12.35 4.54 21.68
N ALA A 157 -12.15 5.14 22.85
CA ALA A 157 -11.32 4.55 23.90
C ALA A 157 -11.83 4.95 25.30
N PRO A 158 -11.75 4.04 26.28
CA PRO A 158 -12.00 4.36 27.69
C PRO A 158 -11.12 5.49 28.22
N ARG A 159 -9.88 5.59 27.73
CA ARG A 159 -8.91 6.60 28.16
C ARG A 159 -8.13 7.13 26.96
N VAL A 160 -8.07 8.45 26.85
CA VAL A 160 -7.26 9.17 25.87
C VAL A 160 -6.39 10.15 26.62
N GLU A 161 -5.07 10.01 26.47
CA GLU A 161 -4.07 10.91 27.03
C GLU A 161 -3.30 11.61 25.90
N GLY A 162 -2.94 12.87 26.11
CA GLY A 162 -2.18 13.61 25.11
C GLY A 162 -2.56 15.09 25.02
N GLU A 163 -1.59 15.89 24.61
CA GLU A 163 -1.79 17.29 24.30
C GLU A 163 -2.41 17.38 22.90
N ILE A 164 -3.72 17.16 22.81
CA ILE A 164 -4.48 17.24 21.55
C ILE A 164 -4.48 18.71 21.08
N ARG A 165 -3.42 19.14 20.40
CA ARG A 165 -3.53 20.24 19.45
C ARG A 165 -4.33 19.71 18.29
N ALA A 166 -5.61 20.05 18.23
CA ALA A 166 -6.46 19.69 17.10
C ALA A 166 -5.71 20.00 15.79
N LEU A 167 -5.39 18.95 15.00
CA LEU A 167 -4.76 19.10 13.68
C LEU A 167 -5.56 20.05 12.78
N PHE A 168 -6.85 20.21 13.07
CA PHE A 168 -7.77 21.19 12.51
C PHE A 168 -8.38 22.05 13.63
N ASP A 169 -7.74 23.17 13.95
CA ASP A 169 -8.46 24.30 14.55
C ASP A 169 -9.45 24.87 13.50
N TRP A 170 -10.47 25.64 13.89
CA TRP A 170 -11.47 26.20 12.94
C TRP A 170 -10.80 26.96 11.78
N ARG A 171 -9.60 27.49 12.03
CA ARG A 171 -8.73 28.16 11.07
C ARG A 171 -8.15 27.20 10.02
N GLY A 172 -7.69 26.02 10.44
CA GLY A 172 -7.22 24.95 9.54
C GLY A 172 -8.37 24.36 8.71
N ALA A 173 -9.54 24.19 9.32
CA ALA A 173 -10.77 23.78 8.65
C ALA A 173 -11.16 24.73 7.52
N LEU A 174 -11.16 26.03 7.78
CA LEU A 174 -11.46 27.04 6.77
C LEU A 174 -10.40 27.10 5.67
N ALA A 175 -9.11 27.03 6.01
CA ALA A 175 -8.04 27.08 5.02
C ALA A 175 -8.11 25.89 4.05
N PHE A 176 -8.32 24.69 4.58
CA PHE A 176 -8.50 23.48 3.76
C PHE A 176 -9.76 23.57 2.91
N GLY A 177 -10.89 24.00 3.50
CA GLY A 177 -12.14 24.20 2.76
C GLY A 177 -12.01 25.22 1.63
N ALA A 178 -11.24 26.30 1.83
CA ALA A 178 -10.98 27.31 0.81
C ALA A 178 -10.11 26.76 -0.33
N ALA A 179 -9.02 26.04 0.00
CA ALA A 179 -8.14 25.44 -1.00
C ALA A 179 -8.88 24.39 -1.83
N PHE A 180 -9.60 23.48 -1.17
CA PHE A 180 -10.42 22.47 -1.83
C PHE A 180 -11.53 23.09 -2.69
N GLY A 181 -12.25 24.08 -2.14
CA GLY A 181 -13.31 24.79 -2.84
C GLY A 181 -12.81 25.51 -4.10
N MET A 182 -11.60 26.08 -4.05
CA MET A 182 -10.97 26.70 -5.22
C MET A 182 -10.64 25.68 -6.31
N VAL A 183 -9.98 24.57 -5.95
CA VAL A 183 -9.63 23.50 -6.89
C VAL A 183 -10.88 22.88 -7.51
N ALA A 184 -11.85 22.50 -6.68
CA ALA A 184 -13.11 21.91 -7.13
C ALA A 184 -13.94 22.90 -7.97
N GLY A 185 -13.94 24.18 -7.60
CA GLY A 185 -14.61 25.25 -8.33
C GLY A 185 -14.05 25.42 -9.74
N ILE A 186 -12.72 25.42 -9.90
CA ILE A 186 -12.05 25.50 -11.20
C ILE A 186 -12.43 24.28 -12.06
N VAL A 187 -12.29 23.06 -11.53
CA VAL A 187 -12.63 21.82 -12.25
C VAL A 187 -14.10 21.82 -12.69
N ARG A 188 -15.02 22.22 -11.80
CA ARG A 188 -16.45 22.31 -12.10
C ARG A 188 -16.76 23.39 -13.13
N SER A 189 -16.06 24.53 -13.08
CA SER A 189 -16.24 25.62 -14.07
C SER A 189 -15.77 25.21 -15.46
N ALA A 190 -14.67 24.43 -15.55
CA ALA A 190 -14.14 23.92 -16.81
C ALA A 190 -15.08 22.88 -17.44
N ARG A 191 -15.71 22.03 -16.62
CA ARG A 191 -16.71 21.03 -17.06
C ARG A 191 -18.05 21.63 -17.50
N ARG A 192 -18.41 22.83 -17.03
CA ARG A 192 -19.65 23.53 -17.45
C ARG A 192 -19.52 24.28 -18.77
N ARG A 193 -18.31 24.46 -19.30
CA ARG A 193 -18.05 25.16 -20.57
C ARG A 193 -17.86 24.20 -21.76
N ARG A 194 -17.99 22.90 -21.55
CA ARG A 194 -18.12 21.88 -22.61
C ARG A 194 -19.55 21.40 -22.63
#